data_AF-A0AAQ4QEX7-F1
#
_entry.id   AF-A0AAQ4QEX7-F1
#
_cell.length_a   1.000
_cell.length_b   1.000
_cell.length_c   1.000
_cell.angle_alpha   90.00
_cell.angle_beta   90.00
_cell.angle_gamma   90.00
#
_symmetry.space_group_name_H-M   'P 1'
#
loop_
_entity.id
_entity.type
_entity.pdbx_description
1 polymer ?
#
loop_
_entity_poly.entity_id
_entity_poly.type
_entity_poly.pdbx_seq_one_letter_code
_entity_poly.pdbx_strand_id
1 'polypeptide(L)'
;IMGLVLYFGFMQRQRFMRESSTFCDMSKGSEDVRETSILNKHLQELMDGLTAKVFRTYNASITLQQQLKELACPDDSLPAKVLSYNRANRAVAILCNHQRAPPKTFEKSMQNLQTKIDEKQNQLSAARKQLKSAKAAAWKVKRKAVQRIEEQLMKLQVQATDREENKQIALGTSKLNYLDPRISVAWCKKWAVPIEKIYNKTQREKFAWAIDMAEKDFEF
;
A
#
# COMPACT_ATOMS: atom_id res chain seq x y z
N ILE A 1 24.13 0.52 8.52
CA ILE A 1 23.87 -0.35 7.35
C ILE A 1 23.10 0.48 6.34
N MET A 2 23.79 1.15 5.41
CA MET A 2 23.12 1.82 4.30
C MET A 2 22.72 0.76 3.28
N GLY A 3 21.42 0.63 3.01
CA GLY A 3 20.92 -0.27 1.98
C GLY A 3 21.21 0.31 0.61
N LEU A 4 22.03 -0.38 -0.19
CA LEU A 4 22.17 -0.10 -1.62
C LEU A 4 20.88 -0.58 -2.32
N VAL A 5 20.06 0.36 -2.78
CA VAL A 5 18.84 0.09 -3.58
C VAL A 5 19.01 0.75 -4.94
N LEU A 6 18.89 -0.03 -6.02
CA LEU A 6 18.97 0.48 -7.38
C LEU A 6 17.74 1.36 -7.68
N TYR A 7 17.96 2.51 -8.32
CA TYR A 7 16.91 3.39 -8.82
C TYR A 7 16.92 3.37 -10.35
N PHE A 8 15.83 2.93 -10.97
CA PHE A 8 15.64 3.00 -12.42
C PHE A 8 14.23 3.56 -12.67
N GLY A 9 14.15 4.76 -13.23
CA GLY A 9 12.89 5.45 -13.49
C GLY A 9 12.98 6.28 -14.76
N PHE A 10 12.01 6.12 -15.65
CA PHE A 10 11.92 6.89 -16.90
C PHE A 10 10.91 8.02 -16.70
N MET A 11 11.39 9.27 -16.65
CA MET A 11 10.56 10.47 -16.58
C MET A 11 11.05 11.45 -17.63
N GLN A 12 10.22 11.76 -18.63
CA GLN A 12 10.59 12.64 -19.74
C GLN A 12 9.76 13.93 -19.73
N ARG A 13 10.44 15.05 -19.48
CA ARG A 13 10.03 16.37 -19.99
C ARG A 13 11.06 16.80 -21.02
N GLN A 14 10.62 17.19 -22.23
CA GLN A 14 11.52 17.58 -23.32
C GLN A 14 12.49 18.70 -22.93
N ARG A 15 12.06 19.66 -22.10
CA ARG A 15 12.92 20.74 -21.60
C ARG A 15 14.00 20.21 -20.65
N PHE A 16 13.63 19.33 -19.72
CA PHE A 16 14.56 18.69 -18.81
C PHE A 16 15.58 17.80 -19.54
N MET A 17 15.17 17.11 -20.61
CA MET A 17 16.08 16.30 -21.44
C MET A 17 17.10 17.17 -22.18
N ARG A 18 16.69 18.33 -22.70
CA ARG A 18 17.63 19.29 -23.34
C ARG A 18 18.63 19.83 -22.32
N GLU A 19 18.13 20.35 -21.19
CA GLU A 19 18.97 20.87 -20.11
C GLU A 19 19.92 19.80 -19.54
N SER A 20 19.46 18.54 -19.42
CA SER A 20 20.28 17.41 -18.99
C SER A 20 21.33 17.00 -20.02
N SER A 21 21.01 17.02 -21.32
CA SER A 21 21.97 16.75 -22.39
C SER A 21 23.07 17.81 -22.40
N THR A 22 22.69 19.08 -22.35
CA THR A 22 23.65 20.20 -22.30
C THR A 22 24.54 20.11 -21.06
N PHE A 23 23.97 19.70 -19.92
CA PHE A 23 24.73 19.49 -18.68
C PHE A 23 25.72 18.31 -18.77
N CYS A 24 25.27 17.14 -19.25
CA CYS A 24 26.12 15.95 -19.42
C CYS A 24 27.24 16.17 -20.43
N ASP A 25 27.03 17.01 -21.45
CA ASP A 25 28.08 17.36 -22.40
C ASP A 25 29.15 18.28 -21.78
N MET A 26 28.79 19.09 -20.77
CA MET A 26 29.74 19.93 -20.01
C MET A 26 30.48 19.17 -18.91
N SER A 27 29.93 18.07 -18.38
CA SER A 27 30.47 17.35 -17.22
C SER A 27 31.39 16.16 -17.56
N LYS A 28 31.80 15.98 -18.82
CA LYS A 28 32.75 14.93 -19.25
C LYS A 28 34.15 15.16 -18.67
N GLY A 29 34.32 14.95 -17.36
CA GLY A 29 35.64 15.02 -16.71
C GLY A 29 35.67 15.31 -15.22
N SER A 30 34.54 15.60 -14.55
CA SER A 30 34.54 15.81 -13.09
C SER A 30 33.33 15.17 -12.43
N GLU A 31 33.54 14.46 -11.31
CA GLU A 31 32.46 13.96 -10.45
C GLU A 31 31.70 15.15 -9.87
N ASP A 32 30.52 15.40 -10.41
CA ASP A 32 29.72 16.58 -10.11
C ASP A 32 28.96 16.38 -8.79
N VAL A 33 29.53 16.89 -7.68
CA VAL A 33 28.86 16.96 -6.38
C VAL A 33 27.95 18.19 -6.37
N ARG A 34 26.69 18.00 -6.76
CA ARG A 34 25.65 19.02 -6.53
C ARG A 34 25.48 19.23 -5.03
N GLU A 35 25.90 20.39 -4.53
CA GLU A 35 25.82 20.69 -3.10
C GLU A 35 24.37 20.85 -2.64
N THR A 36 23.93 19.94 -1.76
CA THR A 36 22.59 19.95 -1.15
C THR A 36 22.31 21.19 -0.29
N SER A 37 23.36 21.86 0.18
CA SER A 37 23.30 23.11 0.97
C SER A 37 22.68 24.25 0.17
N ILE A 38 23.13 24.46 -1.08
CA ILE A 38 22.67 25.53 -1.97
C ILE A 38 21.19 25.33 -2.30
N LEU A 39 20.79 24.10 -2.64
CA LEU A 39 19.40 23.78 -2.94
C LEU A 39 18.48 24.05 -1.73
N ASN A 40 18.84 23.55 -0.54
CA ASN A 40 17.99 23.75 0.64
C ASN A 40 17.94 25.23 1.07
N LYS A 41 19.02 26.00 0.90
CA LYS A 41 19.00 27.44 1.15
C LYS A 41 17.98 28.14 0.25
N HIS A 42 18.02 27.83 -1.05
CA HIS A 42 17.04 28.37 -2.00
C HIS A 42 15.61 27.95 -1.65
N LEU A 43 15.38 26.69 -1.26
CA LEU A 43 14.07 26.22 -0.84
C LEU A 43 13.54 26.96 0.39
N GLN A 44 14.40 27.24 1.38
CA GLN A 44 14.03 27.99 2.58
C GLN A 44 13.62 29.44 2.26
N GLU A 45 14.25 30.07 1.26
CA GLU A 45 13.86 31.41 0.76
C GLU A 45 12.47 31.40 0.11
N LEU A 46 12.03 30.27 -0.47
CA LEU A 46 10.70 30.13 -1.06
C LEU A 46 9.61 29.87 -0.02
N MET A 47 9.92 29.08 1.02
CA MET A 47 9.02 28.81 2.13
C MET A 47 9.81 28.41 3.37
N ASP A 48 9.50 29.03 4.50
CA ASP A 48 10.16 28.70 5.76
C ASP A 48 9.95 27.23 6.13
N GLY A 49 11.06 26.55 6.45
CA GLY A 49 11.12 25.13 6.78
C GLY A 49 11.14 24.17 5.57
N LEU A 50 11.11 24.68 4.34
CA LEU A 50 11.12 23.85 3.14
C LEU A 50 12.51 23.27 2.86
N THR A 51 12.57 21.94 2.76
CA THR A 51 13.77 21.22 2.36
C THR A 51 13.45 20.18 1.30
N ALA A 52 14.46 19.66 0.60
CA ALA A 52 14.27 18.61 -0.40
C ALA A 52 13.55 17.37 0.15
N LYS A 53 13.70 17.07 1.46
CA LYS A 53 13.02 15.96 2.14
C LYS A 53 11.50 16.17 2.24
N VAL A 54 11.04 17.42 2.41
CA VAL A 54 9.61 17.74 2.55
C VAL A 54 8.84 17.29 1.32
N PHE A 55 9.41 17.43 0.12
CA PHE A 55 8.80 16.97 -1.12
C PHE A 55 8.52 15.47 -1.14
N ARG A 56 9.39 14.63 -0.54
CA ARG A 56 9.15 13.18 -0.48
C ARG A 56 7.92 12.87 0.39
N THR A 57 7.79 13.52 1.53
CA THR A 57 6.63 13.33 2.43
C THR A 57 5.35 13.87 1.81
N TYR A 58 5.41 15.04 1.18
CA TYR A 58 4.28 15.63 0.47
C TYR A 58 3.79 14.71 -0.65
N ASN A 59 4.67 14.34 -1.59
CA ASN A 59 4.32 13.49 -2.72
C ASN A 59 3.80 12.11 -2.26
N ALA A 60 4.42 11.52 -1.24
CA ALA A 60 3.95 10.25 -0.69
C ALA A 60 2.55 10.36 -0.06
N SER A 61 2.30 11.41 0.73
CA SER A 61 1.03 11.61 1.44
C SER A 61 -0.11 11.96 0.46
N ILE A 62 0.12 12.87 -0.49
CA ILE A 62 -0.91 13.23 -1.48
C ILE A 62 -1.24 12.04 -2.40
N THR A 63 -0.24 11.26 -2.82
CA THR A 63 -0.47 10.04 -3.61
C THR A 63 -1.28 9.02 -2.82
N LEU A 64 -1.00 8.81 -1.53
CA LEU A 64 -1.83 7.91 -0.70
C LEU A 64 -3.29 8.37 -0.70
N GLN A 65 -3.53 9.66 -0.42
CA GLN A 65 -4.88 10.17 -0.33
C GLN A 65 -5.65 10.04 -1.65
N GLN A 66 -5.02 10.37 -2.78
CA GLN A 66 -5.60 10.22 -4.12
C GLN A 66 -5.91 8.75 -4.42
N GLN A 67 -4.95 7.85 -4.21
CA GLN A 67 -5.16 6.42 -4.47
C GLN A 67 -6.24 5.82 -3.57
N LEU A 68 -6.34 6.24 -2.30
CA LEU A 68 -7.41 5.80 -1.40
C LEU A 68 -8.79 6.33 -1.80
N LYS A 69 -8.87 7.51 -2.45
CA LYS A 69 -10.10 8.05 -3.04
C LYS A 69 -10.49 7.26 -4.29
N GLU A 70 -9.53 6.96 -5.17
CA GLU A 70 -9.75 6.24 -6.44
C GLU A 70 -10.11 4.76 -6.25
N LEU A 71 -9.46 4.07 -5.31
CA LEU A 71 -9.65 2.63 -5.08
C LEU A 71 -10.78 2.32 -4.08
N ALA A 72 -11.53 3.32 -3.64
CA ALA A 72 -12.57 3.17 -2.62
C ALA A 72 -13.87 2.62 -3.23
N CYS A 73 -14.35 1.50 -2.70
CA CYS A 73 -15.66 0.95 -2.99
C CYS A 73 -16.46 0.80 -1.68
N PRO A 74 -17.61 1.48 -1.51
CA PRO A 74 -18.40 1.43 -0.29
C PRO A 74 -18.84 0.03 0.13
N ASP A 75 -19.23 -0.78 -0.85
CA ASP A 75 -19.83 -2.09 -0.65
C ASP A 75 -18.80 -3.21 -0.48
N ASP A 76 -17.50 -2.87 -0.54
CA ASP A 76 -16.44 -3.84 -0.36
C ASP A 76 -16.45 -4.46 1.04
N SER A 77 -16.20 -5.77 1.05
CA SER A 77 -15.90 -6.49 2.29
C SER A 77 -14.67 -5.91 2.99
N LEU A 78 -14.59 -6.08 4.31
CA LEU A 78 -13.43 -5.61 5.08
C LEU A 78 -12.07 -6.11 4.51
N PRO A 79 -11.90 -7.39 4.11
CA PRO A 79 -10.67 -7.82 3.45
C PRO A 79 -10.35 -7.08 2.16
N ALA A 80 -11.37 -6.81 1.32
CA ALA A 80 -11.19 -6.09 0.06
C ALA A 80 -10.77 -4.62 0.30
N LYS A 81 -11.39 -3.94 1.27
CA LYS A 81 -10.97 -2.58 1.69
C LYS A 81 -9.51 -2.55 2.14
N VAL A 82 -9.07 -3.54 2.92
CA VAL A 82 -7.66 -3.64 3.36
C VAL A 82 -6.72 -3.87 2.16
N LEU A 83 -7.13 -4.66 1.16
CA LEU A 83 -6.37 -4.83 -0.08
C LEU A 83 -6.23 -3.51 -0.85
N SER A 84 -7.33 -2.76 -1.01
CA SER A 84 -7.30 -1.43 -1.66
C SER A 84 -6.36 -0.47 -0.93
N TYR A 85 -6.37 -0.48 0.42
CA TYR A 85 -5.41 0.30 1.19
C TYR A 85 -3.96 -0.11 0.91
N ASN A 86 -3.67 -1.42 0.88
CA ASN A 86 -2.33 -1.91 0.62
C ASN A 86 -1.86 -1.57 -0.80
N ARG A 87 -2.75 -1.60 -1.80
CA ARG A 87 -2.47 -1.14 -3.17
C ARG A 87 -2.15 0.34 -3.23
N ALA A 88 -2.91 1.18 -2.52
CA ALA A 88 -2.61 2.61 -2.41
C ALA A 88 -1.23 2.85 -1.78
N ASN A 89 -0.90 2.15 -0.68
CA ASN A 89 0.43 2.24 -0.06
C ASN A 89 1.54 1.66 -0.96
N ARG A 90 1.25 0.65 -1.78
CA ARG A 90 2.19 0.09 -2.76
C ARG A 90 2.53 1.11 -3.83
N ALA A 91 1.57 1.87 -4.34
CA ALA A 91 1.83 2.96 -5.28
C ALA A 91 2.80 4.00 -4.69
N VAL A 92 2.61 4.36 -3.41
CA VAL A 92 3.54 5.25 -2.68
C VAL A 92 4.93 4.63 -2.51
N ALA A 93 4.99 3.35 -2.16
CA ALA A 93 6.26 2.65 -1.99
C ALA A 93 7.05 2.58 -3.31
N ILE A 94 6.36 2.39 -4.45
CA ILE A 94 6.95 2.45 -5.79
C ILE A 94 7.47 3.87 -6.09
N LEU A 95 6.66 4.90 -5.84
CA LEU A 95 7.06 6.31 -6.00
C LEU A 95 8.31 6.65 -5.18
N CYS A 96 8.42 6.08 -3.98
CA CYS A 96 9.57 6.29 -3.09
C CYS A 96 10.75 5.34 -3.33
N ASN A 97 10.66 4.47 -4.34
CA ASN A 97 11.63 3.41 -4.63
C ASN A 97 11.95 2.47 -3.44
N HIS A 98 10.94 2.15 -2.63
CA HIS A 98 11.08 1.22 -1.50
C HIS A 98 11.01 -0.24 -1.98
N GLN A 99 12.07 -0.69 -2.64
CA GLN A 99 12.20 -2.05 -3.13
C GLN A 99 12.80 -2.98 -2.08
N ARG A 100 12.54 -4.29 -2.24
CA ARG A 100 13.23 -5.37 -1.53
C ARG A 100 13.45 -6.56 -2.45
N ALA A 101 14.46 -7.36 -2.15
CA ALA A 101 14.60 -8.66 -2.79
C ALA A 101 13.41 -9.57 -2.43
N PRO A 102 12.93 -10.41 -3.36
CA PRO A 102 11.98 -11.46 -3.04
C PRO A 102 12.48 -12.34 -1.88
N PRO A 103 11.64 -12.67 -0.89
CA PRO A 103 12.02 -13.62 0.16
C PRO A 103 12.38 -14.98 -0.45
N LYS A 104 13.45 -15.63 0.06
CA LYS A 104 13.88 -16.96 -0.43
C LYS A 104 12.81 -18.06 -0.29
N THR A 105 11.87 -17.89 0.63
CA THR A 105 10.79 -18.83 0.92
C THR A 105 9.45 -18.44 0.28
N PHE A 106 9.45 -17.42 -0.59
CA PHE A 106 8.23 -16.85 -1.16
C PHE A 106 7.43 -17.89 -1.95
N GLU A 107 8.06 -18.57 -2.89
CA GLU A 107 7.44 -19.56 -3.77
C GLU A 107 6.79 -20.70 -2.97
N LYS A 108 7.52 -21.25 -1.98
CA LYS A 108 6.99 -22.28 -1.07
C LYS A 108 5.80 -21.75 -0.25
N SER A 109 5.88 -20.52 0.24
CA SER A 109 4.78 -19.89 0.97
C SER A 109 3.55 -19.65 0.10
N MET A 110 3.73 -19.31 -1.18
CA MET A 110 2.64 -19.10 -2.13
C MET A 110 2.00 -20.41 -2.54
N GLN A 111 2.79 -21.46 -2.78
CA GLN A 111 2.27 -22.81 -3.03
C GLN A 111 1.39 -23.30 -1.87
N ASN A 112 1.87 -23.18 -0.63
CA ASN A 112 1.10 -23.56 0.55
C ASN A 112 -0.22 -22.77 0.69
N LEU A 113 -0.22 -21.50 0.28
CA LEU A 113 -1.42 -20.67 0.30
C LEU A 113 -2.40 -21.08 -0.81
N GLN A 114 -1.89 -21.40 -1.99
CA GLN A 114 -2.68 -21.90 -3.12
C GLN A 114 -3.37 -23.22 -2.78
N THR A 115 -2.66 -24.18 -2.18
CA THR A 115 -3.26 -25.45 -1.73
C THR A 115 -4.44 -25.22 -0.78
N LYS A 116 -4.33 -24.27 0.15
CA LYS A 116 -5.44 -23.91 1.06
C LYS A 116 -6.62 -23.28 0.33
N ILE A 117 -6.35 -22.49 -0.71
CA ILE A 117 -7.40 -21.90 -1.56
C ILE A 117 -8.14 -23.02 -2.30
N ASP A 118 -7.40 -23.95 -2.92
CA ASP A 118 -7.97 -25.06 -3.69
C ASP A 118 -8.81 -25.99 -2.79
N GLU A 119 -8.31 -26.33 -1.60
CA GLU A 119 -9.08 -27.05 -0.58
C GLU A 119 -10.38 -26.33 -0.21
N LYS A 120 -10.33 -25.01 -0.02
CA LYS A 120 -11.53 -24.21 0.28
C LYS A 120 -12.50 -24.11 -0.89
N GLN A 121 -12.01 -24.04 -2.12
CA GLN A 121 -12.86 -24.10 -3.32
C GLN A 121 -13.58 -25.45 -3.43
N ASN A 122 -12.89 -26.55 -3.15
CA ASN A 122 -13.48 -27.88 -3.11
C ASN A 122 -14.56 -28.00 -2.03
N GLN A 123 -14.29 -27.50 -0.81
CA GLN A 123 -15.28 -27.43 0.27
C GLN A 123 -16.50 -26.59 -0.14
N LEU A 124 -16.28 -25.44 -0.79
CA LEU A 124 -17.35 -24.57 -1.26
C LEU A 124 -18.22 -25.27 -2.31
N SER A 125 -17.59 -25.94 -3.28
CA SER A 125 -18.29 -26.71 -4.31
C SER A 125 -19.17 -27.80 -3.70
N ALA A 126 -18.63 -28.58 -2.76
CA ALA A 126 -19.38 -29.60 -2.04
C ALA A 126 -20.55 -29.00 -1.23
N ALA A 127 -20.32 -27.91 -0.49
CA ALA A 127 -21.35 -27.23 0.29
C ALA A 127 -22.47 -26.66 -0.60
N ARG A 128 -22.13 -26.09 -1.76
CA ARG A 128 -23.11 -25.60 -2.75
C ARG A 128 -23.94 -26.74 -3.33
N LYS A 129 -23.34 -27.90 -3.63
CA LYS A 129 -24.09 -29.10 -4.06
C LYS A 129 -25.07 -29.56 -2.97
N GLN A 130 -24.62 -29.62 -1.71
CA GLN A 130 -25.47 -29.99 -0.58
C GLN A 130 -26.59 -28.99 -0.30
N LEU A 131 -26.39 -27.70 -0.60
CA LEU A 131 -27.42 -26.66 -0.49
C LEU A 131 -28.49 -26.83 -1.57
N LYS A 132 -28.09 -27.13 -2.81
CA LYS A 132 -29.02 -27.38 -3.93
C LYS A 132 -29.95 -28.57 -3.65
N SER A 133 -29.47 -29.61 -2.99
CA SER A 133 -30.26 -30.79 -2.62
C SER A 133 -30.95 -30.69 -1.23
N ALA A 134 -30.88 -29.52 -0.58
CA ALA A 134 -31.42 -29.35 0.77
C ALA A 134 -32.94 -29.17 0.77
N LYS A 135 -33.64 -29.91 1.64
CA LYS A 135 -35.06 -29.65 1.96
C LYS A 135 -35.21 -28.32 2.73
N ALA A 136 -36.39 -27.71 2.67
CA ALA A 136 -36.69 -26.39 3.24
C ALA A 136 -36.21 -26.21 4.69
N ALA A 137 -36.39 -27.22 5.54
CA ALA A 137 -35.96 -27.19 6.95
C ALA A 137 -34.44 -27.03 7.14
N ALA A 138 -33.61 -27.63 6.25
CA ALA A 138 -32.15 -27.59 6.35
C ALA A 138 -31.51 -26.49 5.48
N TRP A 139 -32.26 -25.90 4.55
CA TRP A 139 -31.74 -24.93 3.57
C TRP A 139 -31.11 -23.71 4.23
N LYS A 140 -31.76 -23.14 5.24
CA LYS A 140 -31.27 -21.94 5.96
C LYS A 140 -29.93 -22.19 6.64
N VAL A 141 -29.75 -23.37 7.24
CA VAL A 141 -28.50 -23.76 7.91
C VAL A 141 -27.38 -23.95 6.88
N LYS A 142 -27.64 -24.67 5.78
CA LYS A 142 -26.64 -24.89 4.73
C LYS A 142 -26.27 -23.62 3.99
N ARG A 143 -27.21 -22.69 3.79
CA ARG A 143 -26.93 -21.37 3.18
C ARG A 143 -25.93 -20.57 4.02
N LYS A 144 -26.13 -20.53 5.35
CA LYS A 144 -25.17 -19.88 6.26
C LYS A 144 -23.80 -20.54 6.22
N ALA A 145 -23.74 -21.87 6.09
CA ALA A 145 -22.48 -22.58 5.94
C ALA A 145 -21.74 -22.23 4.64
N VAL A 146 -22.47 -22.15 3.52
CA VAL A 146 -21.91 -21.70 2.22
C VAL A 146 -21.35 -20.29 2.33
N GLN A 147 -22.11 -19.33 2.88
CA GLN A 147 -21.67 -17.94 3.06
C GLN A 147 -20.38 -17.86 3.88
N ARG A 148 -20.27 -18.61 4.98
CA ARG A 148 -19.06 -18.65 5.81
C ARG A 148 -17.85 -19.17 5.03
N ILE A 149 -18.03 -20.19 4.19
CA ILE A 149 -16.94 -20.74 3.37
C ILE A 149 -16.54 -19.72 2.28
N GLU A 150 -17.49 -19.02 1.68
CA GLU A 150 -17.24 -17.95 0.70
C GLU A 150 -16.42 -16.81 1.32
N GLU A 151 -16.77 -16.35 2.51
CA GLU A 151 -16.01 -15.32 3.24
C GLU A 151 -14.59 -15.77 3.57
N GLN A 152 -14.41 -17.02 4.01
CA GLN A 152 -13.09 -17.60 4.28
C GLN A 152 -12.24 -17.69 3.01
N LEU A 153 -12.84 -18.14 1.90
CA LEU A 153 -12.17 -18.25 0.61
C LEU A 153 -11.74 -16.87 0.11
N MET A 154 -12.64 -15.87 0.16
CA MET A 154 -12.34 -14.50 -0.24
C MET A 154 -11.16 -13.94 0.54
N LYS A 155 -11.11 -14.17 1.87
CA LYS A 155 -9.98 -13.74 2.71
C LYS A 155 -8.65 -14.37 2.28
N LEU A 156 -8.64 -15.66 1.94
CA LEU A 156 -7.44 -16.36 1.45
C LEU A 156 -6.98 -15.82 0.09
N GLN A 157 -7.93 -15.60 -0.83
CA GLN A 157 -7.64 -15.06 -2.16
C GLN A 157 -7.05 -13.64 -2.07
N VAL A 158 -7.67 -12.77 -1.28
CA VAL A 158 -7.15 -11.42 -1.00
C VAL A 158 -5.73 -11.48 -0.42
N GLN A 159 -5.49 -12.40 0.53
CA GLN A 159 -4.16 -12.57 1.12
C GLN A 159 -3.12 -13.04 0.09
N ALA A 160 -3.51 -13.88 -0.87
CA ALA A 160 -2.62 -14.33 -1.94
C ALA A 160 -2.27 -13.18 -2.87
N THR A 161 -3.28 -12.40 -3.31
CA THR A 161 -3.08 -11.22 -4.14
C THR A 161 -2.17 -10.19 -3.46
N ASP A 162 -2.43 -9.86 -2.18
CA ASP A 162 -1.62 -8.91 -1.43
C ASP A 162 -0.16 -9.35 -1.30
N ARG A 163 0.09 -10.65 -1.14
CA ARG A 163 1.46 -11.18 -1.06
C ARG A 163 2.19 -11.12 -2.40
N GLU A 164 1.50 -11.47 -3.48
CA GLU A 164 2.06 -11.46 -4.83
C GLU A 164 2.41 -10.05 -5.27
N GLU A 165 1.48 -9.12 -5.15
CA GLU A 165 1.68 -7.71 -5.52
C GLU A 165 2.84 -7.08 -4.74
N ASN A 166 3.06 -7.50 -3.49
CA ASN A 166 4.11 -6.98 -2.61
C ASN A 166 5.39 -7.82 -2.57
N LYS A 167 5.58 -8.78 -3.50
CA LYS A 167 6.77 -9.66 -3.53
C LYS A 167 8.08 -8.88 -3.41
N GLN A 168 8.21 -7.81 -4.18
CA GLN A 168 9.43 -6.98 -4.30
C GLN A 168 9.31 -5.59 -3.66
N ILE A 169 8.22 -5.29 -2.96
CA ILE A 169 7.93 -3.94 -2.44
C ILE A 169 7.93 -3.93 -0.90
N ALA A 170 8.60 -2.94 -0.31
CA ALA A 170 8.71 -2.75 1.13
C ALA A 170 7.74 -1.66 1.63
N LEU A 171 6.51 -2.07 1.99
CA LEU A 171 5.44 -1.17 2.44
C LEU A 171 5.67 -0.50 3.81
N GLY A 172 6.52 -1.07 4.66
CA GLY A 172 6.72 -0.58 6.04
C GLY A 172 7.38 0.79 6.09
N THR A 173 8.33 1.05 5.19
CA THR A 173 9.12 2.28 5.18
C THR A 173 8.28 3.49 4.79
N SER A 174 7.45 3.38 3.74
CA SER A 174 6.50 4.45 3.34
C SER A 174 5.52 4.74 4.47
N LYS A 175 4.90 3.67 4.99
CA LYS A 175 3.86 3.73 6.02
C LYS A 175 4.29 4.41 7.32
N LEU A 176 5.55 4.26 7.71
CA LEU A 176 6.04 4.77 9.00
C LEU A 176 6.65 6.17 8.96
N ASN A 177 7.18 6.57 7.80
CA ASN A 177 8.10 7.71 7.71
C ASN A 177 7.70 8.77 6.68
N TYR A 178 6.84 8.44 5.71
CA TYR A 178 6.54 9.33 4.57
C TYR A 178 5.05 9.62 4.40
N LEU A 179 4.18 8.90 5.12
CA LEU A 179 2.73 9.09 5.08
C LEU A 179 2.27 9.86 6.31
N ASP A 180 1.43 10.87 6.10
CA ASP A 180 0.66 11.48 7.18
C ASP A 180 -0.35 10.45 7.74
N PRO A 181 -0.22 10.01 9.00
CA PRO A 181 -1.10 8.99 9.58
C PRO A 181 -2.56 9.42 9.66
N ARG A 182 -2.86 10.73 9.66
CA ARG A 182 -4.24 11.25 9.69
C ARG A 182 -5.02 10.86 8.45
N ILE A 183 -4.37 10.73 7.29
CA ILE A 183 -4.98 10.23 6.05
C ILE A 183 -5.53 8.81 6.27
N SER A 184 -4.71 7.93 6.86
CA SER A 184 -5.08 6.55 7.15
C SER A 184 -6.16 6.46 8.22
N VAL A 185 -6.10 7.31 9.26
CA VAL A 185 -7.12 7.38 10.32
C VAL A 185 -8.46 7.83 9.74
N ALA A 186 -8.47 8.90 8.95
CA ALA A 186 -9.66 9.42 8.31
C ALA A 186 -10.30 8.38 7.40
N TRP A 187 -9.51 7.68 6.60
CA TRP A 187 -9.97 6.57 5.76
C TRP A 187 -10.58 5.43 6.60
N CYS A 188 -9.94 5.05 7.71
CA CYS A 188 -10.46 4.02 8.63
C CYS A 188 -11.82 4.44 9.22
N LYS A 189 -11.93 5.68 9.70
CA LYS A 189 -13.19 6.23 10.23
C LYS A 189 -14.27 6.30 9.14
N LYS A 190 -13.93 6.74 7.93
CA LYS A 190 -14.86 6.88 6.80
C LYS A 190 -15.46 5.56 6.32
N TRP A 191 -14.66 4.49 6.27
CA TRP A 191 -15.08 3.19 5.75
C TRP A 191 -15.37 2.13 6.83
N ALA A 192 -15.44 2.55 8.09
CA ALA A 192 -15.61 1.68 9.26
C ALA A 192 -14.61 0.51 9.29
N VAL A 193 -13.36 0.78 8.88
CA VAL A 193 -12.27 -0.20 8.95
C VAL A 193 -11.59 -0.07 10.31
N PRO A 194 -11.52 -1.14 11.12
CA PRO A 194 -10.85 -1.06 12.41
C PRO A 194 -9.37 -0.72 12.23
N ILE A 195 -8.88 0.28 12.98
CA ILE A 195 -7.53 0.83 12.82
C ILE A 195 -6.45 -0.23 13.02
N GLU A 196 -6.71 -1.27 13.81
CA GLU A 196 -5.81 -2.40 14.03
C GLU A 196 -5.59 -3.29 12.80
N LYS A 197 -6.45 -3.18 11.78
CA LYS A 197 -6.24 -3.83 10.48
C LYS A 197 -5.19 -3.09 9.65
N ILE A 198 -5.01 -1.80 9.89
CA ILE A 198 -4.02 -0.98 9.21
C ILE A 198 -2.75 -0.88 10.05
N TYR A 199 -2.85 -0.47 11.32
CA TYR A 199 -1.69 -0.29 12.20
C TYR A 199 -1.60 -1.38 13.27
N ASN A 200 -0.41 -1.98 13.42
CA ASN A 200 -0.12 -2.88 14.54
C ASN A 200 -0.02 -2.10 15.87
N LYS A 201 0.16 -2.80 17.00
CA LYS A 201 0.18 -2.19 18.34
C LYS A 201 1.19 -1.02 18.44
N THR A 202 2.44 -1.27 18.07
CA THR A 202 3.52 -0.27 18.11
C THR A 202 3.25 0.92 17.19
N GLN A 203 2.65 0.69 16.03
CA GLN A 203 2.27 1.76 15.09
C GLN A 203 1.15 2.64 15.66
N ARG A 204 0.17 2.04 16.34
CA ARG A 204 -0.91 2.80 17.00
C ARG A 204 -0.39 3.64 18.16
N GLU A 205 0.57 3.13 18.92
CA GLU A 205 1.25 3.90 19.98
C GLU A 205 1.99 5.10 19.38
N LYS A 206 2.76 4.91 18.30
CA LYS A 206 3.46 5.99 17.59
C LYS A 206 2.51 7.07 17.04
N PHE A 207 1.35 6.65 16.53
CA PHE A 207 0.39 7.53 15.87
C PHE A 207 -0.84 7.84 16.73
N ALA A 208 -0.74 7.70 18.06
CA ALA A 208 -1.84 7.95 18.98
C ALA A 208 -2.41 9.36 18.81
N TRP A 209 -1.53 10.36 18.64
CA TRP A 209 -1.91 11.76 18.38
C TRP A 209 -2.83 11.91 17.16
N ALA A 210 -2.55 11.19 16.08
CA ALA A 210 -3.35 11.25 14.85
C ALA A 210 -4.67 10.48 14.99
N ILE A 211 -4.67 9.36 15.72
CA ILE A 211 -5.86 8.55 15.97
C ILE A 211 -6.89 9.35 16.78
N ASP A 212 -6.42 10.12 17.76
CA ASP A 212 -7.26 10.94 18.63
C ASP A 212 -7.83 12.16 17.89
N MET A 213 -6.98 12.90 17.16
CA MET A 213 -7.37 14.20 16.61
C MET A 213 -8.03 14.18 15.22
N ALA A 214 -7.80 13.14 14.40
CA ALA A 214 -8.15 13.21 12.98
C ALA A 214 -9.59 12.77 12.73
N GLU A 215 -10.38 13.61 12.08
CA GLU A 215 -11.75 13.31 11.69
C GLU A 215 -11.85 12.58 10.33
N LYS A 216 -13.04 12.02 10.04
CA LYS A 216 -13.30 11.21 8.83
C LYS A 216 -13.18 11.99 7.52
N ASP A 217 -13.21 13.31 7.58
CA ASP A 217 -13.18 14.27 6.48
C ASP A 217 -11.83 14.99 6.34
N PHE A 218 -10.82 14.59 7.12
CA PHE A 218 -9.48 15.16 7.03
C PHE A 218 -8.92 15.13 5.60
N GLU A 219 -8.37 16.27 5.18
CA GLU A 219 -7.70 16.47 3.91
C GLU A 219 -6.26 16.97 4.15
N PHE A 220 -5.28 16.29 3.54
CA PHE A 220 -3.85 16.65 3.56
C PHE A 220 -3.55 17.64 2.44
#